data_AF-A0A7S1Y7F7-F1
#
_entry.id   AF-A0A7S1Y7F7-F1
#
_cell.length_a   1.000
_cell.length_b   1.000
_cell.length_c   1.000
_cell.angle_alpha   90.00
_cell.angle_beta   90.00
_cell.angle_gamma   90.00
#
_symmetry.space_group_name_H-M   'P 1'
#
loop_
_entity.id
_entity.type
_entity.pdbx_description
1 polymer ?
#
loop_
_entity_poly.entity_id
_entity_poly.type
_entity_poly.pdbx_seq_one_letter_code
_entity_poly.pdbx_strand_id
1 'polypeptide(L)'
;MFSPQMVAQMAMNPKTRPFLNDPDVMAKIKMCQTNPNLLPTMLQDPKMMELISHMMGGPMPTDEETEASPAPAAASAAPSPAKKEPEPEPEPEPEEDLSSLSPEERAKKEAQKKAVEAKSKGNDLYKAKKFEEAIAAYDEAIEIDPTNMTFYNNKAAVYFTQKKYDECIEMCTKA
;
A
#
# COMPACT_ATOMS: atom_id res chain seq x y z
N MET A 1 -21.77 0.26 4.56
CA MET A 1 -21.53 1.57 5.19
C MET A 1 -21.80 2.76 4.27
N PHE A 2 -21.79 2.62 2.94
CA PHE A 2 -22.20 3.69 2.01
C PHE A 2 -23.42 3.26 1.19
N SER A 3 -24.58 3.08 1.82
CA SER A 3 -25.77 2.63 1.09
C SER A 3 -26.17 3.64 -0.01
N PRO A 4 -26.91 3.22 -1.05
CA PRO A 4 -27.45 4.14 -2.06
C PRO A 4 -28.22 5.33 -1.44
N GLN A 5 -28.85 5.10 -0.30
CA GLN A 5 -29.55 6.11 0.49
C GLN A 5 -28.59 7.11 1.15
N MET A 6 -27.42 6.67 1.62
CA MET A 6 -26.38 7.55 2.17
C MET A 6 -25.69 8.39 1.09
N VAL A 7 -25.48 7.82 -0.10
CA VAL A 7 -24.97 8.58 -1.25
C VAL A 7 -25.94 9.69 -1.66
N ALA A 8 -27.24 9.41 -1.65
CA ALA A 8 -28.25 10.42 -1.88
C ALA A 8 -28.23 11.53 -0.80
N GLN A 9 -28.04 11.18 0.48
CA GLN A 9 -27.88 12.17 1.57
C GLN A 9 -26.62 13.02 1.42
N MET A 10 -25.51 12.44 0.95
CA MET A 10 -24.28 13.17 0.64
C MET A 10 -24.46 14.12 -0.56
N ALA A 11 -25.33 13.80 -1.53
CA ALA A 11 -25.63 14.68 -2.65
C ALA A 11 -26.46 15.91 -2.24
N MET A 12 -27.19 15.81 -1.12
CA MET A 12 -27.98 16.89 -0.53
C MET A 12 -27.14 17.83 0.35
N ASN A 13 -25.97 17.40 0.83
CA ASN A 13 -25.09 18.23 1.64
C ASN A 13 -24.13 19.06 0.77
N PRO A 14 -24.09 20.41 0.92
CA PRO A 14 -23.26 21.26 0.07
C PRO A 14 -21.77 21.03 0.26
N LYS A 15 -21.35 20.56 1.45
CA LYS A 15 -19.95 20.25 1.76
C LYS A 15 -19.48 18.92 1.18
N THR A 16 -20.38 17.93 1.02
CA THR A 16 -20.05 16.61 0.48
C THR A 16 -20.27 16.50 -1.04
N ARG A 17 -21.05 17.43 -1.60
CA ARG A 17 -21.31 17.55 -3.04
C ARG A 17 -20.05 17.66 -3.94
N PRO A 18 -19.00 18.45 -3.62
CA PRO A 18 -17.81 18.51 -4.48
C PRO A 18 -17.08 17.16 -4.55
N PHE A 19 -17.08 16.39 -3.46
CA PHE A 19 -16.50 15.05 -3.41
C PHE A 19 -17.26 14.06 -4.29
N LEU A 20 -18.59 14.16 -4.36
CA LEU A 20 -19.40 13.31 -5.23
C LEU A 20 -19.28 13.63 -6.73
N ASN A 21 -18.80 14.82 -7.08
CA ASN A 21 -18.51 15.17 -8.48
C ASN A 21 -17.15 14.61 -8.95
N ASP A 22 -16.34 14.10 -8.03
CA ASP A 22 -15.04 13.51 -8.35
C ASP A 22 -15.23 12.03 -8.76
N PRO A 23 -14.83 11.63 -9.99
CA PRO A 23 -14.98 10.26 -10.46
C PRO A 23 -14.21 9.24 -9.61
N ASP A 24 -13.08 9.63 -9.02
CA ASP A 24 -12.26 8.74 -8.17
C ASP A 24 -12.97 8.42 -6.85
N VAL A 25 -13.60 9.43 -6.23
CA VAL A 25 -14.36 9.30 -4.99
C VAL A 25 -15.61 8.44 -5.22
N MET A 26 -16.31 8.64 -6.33
CA MET A 26 -17.51 7.87 -6.66
C MET A 26 -17.19 6.39 -6.94
N ALA A 27 -16.08 6.11 -7.64
CA ALA A 27 -15.60 4.75 -7.88
C ALA A 27 -15.30 4.04 -6.56
N LYS A 28 -14.62 4.71 -5.64
CA LYS A 28 -14.32 4.22 -4.28
C LYS A 28 -15.60 3.98 -3.47
N ILE A 29 -16.54 4.93 -3.44
CA ILE A 29 -17.85 4.72 -2.77
C ILE A 29 -18.54 3.44 -3.26
N LYS A 30 -18.52 3.18 -4.57
CA LYS A 30 -19.11 1.97 -5.17
C LYS A 30 -18.36 0.69 -4.78
N MET A 31 -17.03 0.72 -4.70
CA MET A 31 -16.22 -0.40 -4.22
C MET A 31 -16.51 -0.73 -2.74
N CYS A 32 -16.76 0.29 -1.93
CA CYS A 32 -17.14 0.13 -0.53
C CYS A 32 -18.60 -0.32 -0.34
N GLN A 33 -19.45 -0.14 -1.35
CA GLN A 33 -20.79 -0.74 -1.38
C GLN A 33 -20.72 -2.24 -1.61
N THR A 34 -19.79 -2.70 -2.46
CA THR A 34 -19.62 -4.12 -2.76
C THR A 34 -18.81 -4.84 -1.71
N ASN A 35 -17.79 -4.20 -1.12
CA ASN A 35 -16.85 -4.83 -0.19
C ASN A 35 -16.59 -3.96 1.05
N PRO A 36 -17.12 -4.33 2.23
CA PRO A 36 -16.91 -3.55 3.46
C PRO A 36 -15.46 -3.62 4.00
N ASN A 37 -14.65 -4.59 3.55
CA ASN A 37 -13.25 -4.74 3.97
C ASN A 37 -12.30 -3.71 3.33
N LEU A 38 -12.75 -2.98 2.31
CA LEU A 38 -11.95 -1.94 1.64
C LEU A 38 -12.05 -0.56 2.32
N LEU A 39 -12.83 -0.46 3.40
CA LEU A 39 -12.99 0.79 4.16
C LEU A 39 -11.66 1.37 4.67
N PRO A 40 -10.71 0.59 5.22
CA PRO A 40 -9.42 1.11 5.69
C PRO A 40 -8.58 1.75 4.57
N THR A 41 -8.63 1.19 3.36
CA THR A 41 -7.97 1.74 2.17
C THR A 41 -8.55 3.09 1.77
N MET A 42 -9.86 3.30 1.93
CA MET A 42 -10.46 4.60 1.63
C MET A 42 -10.17 5.66 2.68
N LEU A 43 -9.94 5.25 3.93
CA LEU A 43 -9.47 6.16 4.99
C LEU A 43 -8.05 6.70 4.72
N GLN A 44 -7.28 6.08 3.82
CA GLN A 44 -6.00 6.62 3.36
C GLN A 44 -6.15 7.76 2.36
N ASP A 45 -7.31 7.89 1.70
CA ASP A 45 -7.56 8.98 0.78
C ASP A 45 -8.03 10.22 1.58
N PRO A 46 -7.29 11.34 1.52
CA PRO A 46 -7.63 12.55 2.27
C PRO A 46 -9.03 13.09 1.91
N LYS A 47 -9.48 12.93 0.66
CA LYS A 47 -10.81 13.38 0.21
C LYS A 47 -11.93 12.52 0.80
N MET A 48 -11.69 11.21 0.93
CA MET A 48 -12.65 10.28 1.52
C MET A 48 -12.74 10.43 3.04
N MET A 49 -11.61 10.71 3.69
CA MET A 49 -11.58 11.03 5.12
C MET A 49 -12.39 12.29 5.42
N GLU A 50 -12.23 13.34 4.59
CA GLU A 50 -13.01 14.56 4.70
C GLU A 50 -14.51 14.30 4.46
N LEU A 51 -14.86 13.49 3.45
CA LEU A 51 -16.24 13.08 3.18
C LEU A 51 -16.87 12.33 4.36
N ILE A 52 -16.14 11.40 4.98
CA ILE A 52 -16.59 10.63 6.15
C ILE A 52 -16.72 11.52 7.39
N SER A 53 -15.80 12.47 7.59
CA SER A 53 -15.87 13.44 8.69
C SER A 53 -17.14 14.29 8.62
N HIS A 54 -17.49 14.74 7.42
CA HIS A 54 -18.75 15.45 7.19
C HIS A 54 -19.97 14.56 7.40
N MET A 55 -19.86 13.26 7.11
CA MET A 55 -20.93 12.28 7.27
C MET A 55 -21.16 11.85 8.73
N MET A 56 -20.11 11.74 9.55
CA MET A 56 -20.21 11.39 10.98
C MET A 56 -20.43 12.61 11.89
N GLY A 57 -20.59 13.80 11.32
CA GLY A 57 -21.13 14.97 12.05
C GLY A 57 -20.12 15.74 12.89
N GLY A 58 -18.82 15.70 12.56
CA GLY A 58 -17.83 16.54 13.23
C GLY A 58 -16.38 16.20 12.86
N PRO A 59 -15.44 17.15 13.07
CA PRO A 59 -14.02 16.87 12.93
C PRO A 59 -13.61 15.83 13.98
N MET A 60 -12.95 14.77 13.52
CA MET A 60 -12.24 13.85 14.43
C MET A 60 -11.20 14.66 15.20
N PRO A 61 -10.96 14.38 16.49
CA PRO A 61 -9.92 15.06 17.25
C PRO A 61 -8.58 14.73 16.60
N THR A 62 -8.00 15.70 15.92
CA THR A 62 -6.55 15.78 15.80
C THR A 62 -6.04 16.00 17.22
N ASP A 63 -5.16 15.13 17.72
CA ASP A 63 -4.46 15.30 18.99
C ASP A 63 -3.59 16.57 18.97
N GLU A 64 -4.23 17.73 19.12
CA GLU A 64 -3.59 19.02 19.31
C GLU A 64 -4.52 19.87 20.16
N GLU A 65 -4.37 19.77 21.49
CA GLU A 65 -4.50 20.90 22.43
C GLU A 65 -4.14 20.44 23.85
N THR A 66 -2.93 20.78 24.30
CA THR A 66 -2.68 21.12 25.70
C THR A 66 -1.65 22.25 25.74
N GLU A 67 -2.15 23.47 25.91
CA GLU A 67 -1.33 24.62 26.28
C GLU A 67 -0.76 24.45 27.70
N ALA A 68 0.57 24.55 27.84
CA ALA A 68 1.23 25.20 28.96
C ALA A 68 2.71 25.45 28.65
N SER A 69 3.09 26.72 28.50
CA SER A 69 4.49 27.22 28.55
C SER A 69 4.94 27.36 30.02
N PRO A 70 6.25 27.52 30.40
CA PRO A 70 7.44 27.75 29.60
C PRO A 70 8.68 26.85 29.93
N ALA A 71 9.74 27.02 29.12
CA ALA A 71 11.07 26.36 29.14
C ALA A 71 11.88 26.54 30.46
N PRO A 72 13.18 26.12 30.60
CA PRO A 72 14.08 25.33 29.72
C PRO A 72 14.89 24.21 30.46
N ALA A 73 15.53 23.28 29.74
CA ALA A 73 16.91 22.82 30.02
C ALA A 73 17.27 21.54 29.25
N ALA A 74 18.41 21.63 28.58
CA ALA A 74 19.36 20.59 28.20
C ALA A 74 19.12 19.16 28.73
N ALA A 75 19.13 18.18 27.82
CA ALA A 75 20.10 17.09 27.84
C ALA A 75 19.92 16.16 26.63
N SER A 76 21.02 16.00 25.90
CA SER A 76 21.42 14.87 25.06
C SER A 76 20.59 13.58 25.19
N ALA A 77 19.92 13.18 24.12
CA ALA A 77 19.62 11.77 23.83
C ALA A 77 19.64 11.56 22.31
N ALA A 78 20.45 10.60 21.87
CA ALA A 78 20.66 10.20 20.48
C ALA A 78 19.34 9.86 19.76
N PRO A 79 19.24 10.07 18.43
CA PRO A 79 18.08 9.64 17.68
C PRO A 79 18.06 8.10 17.67
N SER A 80 17.09 7.53 18.38
CA SER A 80 16.73 6.11 18.20
C SER A 80 16.03 5.97 16.84
N PRO A 81 16.34 4.91 16.07
CA PRO A 81 15.81 4.74 14.73
C PRO A 81 14.29 4.63 14.74
N ALA A 82 13.65 5.45 13.92
CA ALA A 82 12.23 5.41 13.63
C ALA A 82 11.80 3.97 13.34
N LYS A 83 10.80 3.50 14.09
CA LYS A 83 10.05 2.28 13.76
C LYS A 83 9.47 2.50 12.35
N LYS A 84 10.07 1.84 11.36
CA LYS A 84 9.50 1.69 10.02
C LYS A 84 8.08 1.14 10.18
N GLU A 85 7.11 1.92 9.73
CA GLU A 85 5.77 1.44 9.44
C GLU A 85 5.87 0.21 8.51
N PRO A 86 5.00 -0.79 8.70
CA PRO A 86 4.92 -1.92 7.78
C PRO A 86 4.56 -1.38 6.39
N GLU A 87 5.47 -1.64 5.45
CA GLU A 87 5.31 -1.37 4.04
C GLU A 87 3.96 -1.95 3.57
N PRO A 88 3.12 -1.17 2.86
CA PRO A 88 1.79 -1.60 2.45
C PRO A 88 1.92 -2.89 1.64
N GLU A 89 1.12 -3.90 2.02
CA GLU A 89 0.97 -5.11 1.21
C GLU A 89 0.54 -4.70 -0.21
N PRO A 90 1.12 -5.29 -1.26
CA PRO A 90 0.75 -4.94 -2.63
C PRO A 90 -0.73 -5.21 -2.81
N GLU A 91 -1.50 -4.17 -3.12
CA GLU A 91 -2.88 -4.32 -3.52
C GLU A 91 -2.95 -5.29 -4.71
N PRO A 92 -3.89 -6.25 -4.71
CA PRO A 92 -4.10 -7.10 -5.87
C PRO A 92 -4.47 -6.21 -7.07
N GLU A 93 -3.67 -6.28 -8.12
CA GLU A 93 -3.98 -5.62 -9.38
C GLU A 93 -5.40 -6.02 -9.84
N PRO A 94 -6.19 -5.07 -10.39
CA PRO A 94 -7.55 -5.34 -10.81
C PRO A 94 -7.56 -6.52 -11.80
N GLU A 95 -8.41 -7.51 -11.51
CA GLU A 95 -8.65 -8.64 -12.40
C GLU A 95 -9.28 -8.13 -13.70
N GLU A 96 -8.45 -7.71 -14.66
CA GLU A 96 -8.96 -7.39 -15.99
C GLU A 96 -9.35 -8.68 -16.69
N ASP A 97 -10.52 -8.64 -17.31
CA ASP A 97 -11.14 -9.71 -18.07
C ASP A 97 -10.19 -10.29 -19.14
N LEU A 98 -9.53 -11.39 -18.77
CA LEU A 98 -8.56 -12.14 -19.55
C LEU A 98 -9.14 -12.74 -20.84
N SER A 99 -10.44 -12.55 -21.14
CA SER A 99 -11.14 -13.10 -22.30
C SER A 99 -10.85 -12.39 -23.62
N SER A 100 -10.33 -11.15 -23.59
CA SER A 100 -10.06 -10.34 -24.79
C SER A 100 -8.58 -10.32 -25.24
N LEU A 101 -7.68 -10.91 -24.45
CA LEU A 101 -6.23 -10.89 -24.67
C LEU A 101 -5.76 -12.06 -25.53
N SER A 102 -4.69 -11.84 -26.30
CA SER A 102 -4.01 -12.89 -27.08
C SER A 102 -3.57 -14.06 -26.17
N PRO A 103 -3.52 -15.31 -26.66
CA PRO A 103 -2.97 -16.44 -25.89
C PRO A 103 -1.59 -16.17 -25.29
N GLU A 104 -0.76 -15.37 -25.97
CA GLU A 104 0.58 -14.95 -25.49
C GLU A 104 0.51 -13.96 -24.32
N GLU A 105 -0.43 -13.01 -24.37
CA GLU A 105 -0.62 -12.01 -23.31
C GLU A 105 -1.25 -12.64 -22.06
N ARG A 106 -2.16 -13.62 -22.24
CA ARG A 106 -2.71 -14.40 -21.14
C ARG A 106 -1.63 -15.22 -20.43
N ALA A 107 -0.74 -15.87 -21.19
CA ALA A 107 0.39 -16.60 -20.62
C ALA A 107 1.36 -15.68 -19.89
N LYS A 108 1.64 -14.49 -20.44
CA LYS A 108 2.46 -13.46 -19.78
C LYS A 108 1.83 -12.97 -18.47
N LYS A 109 0.53 -12.70 -18.47
CA LYS A 109 -0.20 -12.23 -17.27
C LYS A 109 -0.28 -13.30 -16.19
N GLU A 110 -0.42 -14.57 -16.58
CA GLU A 110 -0.36 -15.70 -15.64
C GLU A 110 1.05 -15.89 -15.06
N ALA A 111 2.09 -15.76 -15.88
CA ALA A 111 3.48 -15.78 -15.42
C ALA A 111 3.74 -14.61 -14.46
N GLN A 112 3.29 -13.40 -14.79
CA GLN A 112 3.41 -12.22 -13.94
C GLN A 112 2.70 -12.42 -12.59
N LYS A 113 1.50 -13.02 -12.58
CA LYS A 113 0.80 -13.38 -11.34
C LYS A 113 1.62 -14.35 -10.48
N LYS A 114 2.22 -15.38 -11.09
CA LYS A 114 3.11 -16.33 -10.38
C LYS A 114 4.36 -15.63 -9.83
N ALA A 115 4.95 -14.71 -10.58
CA ALA A 115 6.09 -13.92 -10.11
C ALA A 115 5.72 -13.04 -8.90
N VAL A 116 4.54 -12.40 -8.93
CA VAL A 116 4.02 -11.60 -7.81
C VAL A 116 3.76 -12.47 -6.57
N GLU A 117 3.24 -13.69 -6.75
CA GLU A 117 3.05 -14.65 -5.66
C GLU A 117 4.39 -15.07 -5.02
N ALA A 118 5.39 -15.41 -5.83
CA ALA A 118 6.75 -15.72 -5.37
C ALA A 118 7.36 -14.53 -4.59
N LYS A 119 7.16 -13.30 -5.08
CA LYS A 119 7.56 -12.08 -4.38
C LYS A 119 6.83 -11.90 -3.04
N SER A 120 5.52 -12.18 -2.97
CA SER A 120 4.78 -12.10 -1.69
C SER A 120 5.34 -13.10 -0.67
N LYS A 121 5.61 -14.33 -1.11
CA LYS A 121 6.25 -15.36 -0.28
C LYS A 121 7.64 -14.92 0.21
N GLY A 122 8.44 -14.30 -0.65
CA GLY A 122 9.73 -13.72 -0.27
C GLY A 122 9.60 -12.63 0.81
N ASN A 123 8.59 -11.77 0.71
CA ASN A 123 8.31 -10.74 1.72
C ASN A 123 7.98 -11.35 3.09
N ASP A 124 7.17 -12.41 3.11
CA ASP A 124 6.80 -13.09 4.36
C ASP A 124 8.01 -13.77 5.02
N LEU A 125 8.87 -14.39 4.22
CA LEU A 125 10.12 -14.99 4.68
C LEU A 125 11.11 -13.93 5.20
N TYR A 126 11.18 -12.77 4.54
CA TYR A 126 11.98 -11.64 4.99
C TYR A 126 11.50 -11.10 6.34
N LYS A 127 10.18 -10.92 6.51
CA LYS A 127 9.57 -10.55 7.80
C LYS A 127 9.88 -11.60 8.89
N ALA A 128 9.93 -12.88 8.53
CA ALA A 128 10.33 -13.97 9.40
C ALA A 128 11.85 -14.08 9.63
N LYS A 129 12.66 -13.17 9.07
CA LYS A 129 14.15 -13.18 9.11
C LYS A 129 14.80 -14.43 8.50
N LYS A 130 14.06 -15.15 7.65
CA LYS A 130 14.57 -16.29 6.88
C LYS A 130 15.18 -15.80 5.57
N PHE A 131 16.34 -15.16 5.69
CA PHE A 131 16.92 -14.38 4.59
C PHE A 131 17.30 -15.21 3.36
N GLU A 132 17.89 -16.40 3.56
CA GLU A 132 18.27 -17.28 2.44
C GLU A 132 17.03 -17.81 1.69
N GLU A 133 15.96 -18.18 2.42
CA GLU A 133 14.68 -18.61 1.82
C GLU A 133 14.00 -17.44 1.09
N ALA A 134 14.07 -16.22 1.64
CA ALA A 134 13.54 -15.02 0.99
C ALA A 134 14.26 -14.70 -0.33
N ILE A 135 15.59 -14.82 -0.34
CA ILE A 135 16.38 -14.65 -1.57
C ILE A 135 15.95 -15.66 -2.63
N ALA A 136 15.80 -16.94 -2.28
CA ALA A 136 15.35 -17.97 -3.21
C ALA A 136 13.96 -17.66 -3.80
N ALA A 137 13.03 -17.15 -2.99
CA ALA A 137 11.71 -16.75 -3.45
C ALA A 137 11.74 -15.53 -4.40
N TYR A 138 12.64 -14.57 -4.16
CA TYR A 138 12.83 -13.46 -5.10
C TYR A 138 13.55 -13.89 -6.39
N ASP A 139 14.45 -14.85 -6.32
CA ASP A 139 15.09 -15.44 -7.51
C ASP A 139 14.06 -16.16 -8.39
N GLU A 140 13.14 -16.92 -7.80
CA GLU A 140 12.02 -17.52 -8.53
C GLU A 140 11.16 -16.44 -9.23
N ALA A 141 10.88 -15.31 -8.56
CA ALA A 141 10.15 -14.21 -9.17
C ALA A 141 10.91 -13.58 -10.36
N ILE A 142 12.23 -13.41 -10.24
CA ILE A 142 13.11 -12.89 -11.29
C ILE A 142 13.18 -13.84 -12.48
N GLU A 143 13.24 -15.16 -12.25
CA GLU A 143 13.26 -16.15 -13.33
C GLU A 143 11.96 -16.16 -14.13
N ILE A 144 10.82 -15.90 -13.48
CA ILE A 144 9.51 -15.87 -14.12
C ILE A 144 9.28 -14.55 -14.86
N ASP A 145 9.60 -13.41 -14.24
CA ASP A 145 9.50 -12.09 -14.83
C ASP A 145 10.73 -11.24 -14.50
N PRO A 146 11.78 -11.31 -15.34
CA PRO A 146 13.03 -10.56 -15.12
C PRO A 146 12.86 -9.07 -15.44
N THR A 147 11.71 -8.63 -15.94
CA THR A 147 11.49 -7.23 -16.32
C THR A 147 11.05 -6.38 -15.14
N ASN A 148 10.64 -7.00 -14.03
CA ASN A 148 10.15 -6.31 -12.86
C ASN A 148 11.27 -6.00 -11.87
N MET A 149 11.68 -4.73 -11.86
CA MET A 149 12.72 -4.20 -10.95
C MET A 149 12.41 -4.41 -9.47
N THR A 150 11.14 -4.57 -9.09
CA THR A 150 10.71 -4.76 -7.69
C THR A 150 11.36 -6.00 -7.06
N PHE A 151 11.53 -7.07 -7.83
CA PHE A 151 12.11 -8.31 -7.30
C PHE A 151 13.59 -8.16 -6.95
N TYR A 152 14.34 -7.46 -7.80
CA TYR A 152 15.74 -7.12 -7.54
C TYR A 152 15.89 -6.19 -6.34
N ASN A 153 15.03 -5.17 -6.22
CA ASN A 153 15.04 -4.27 -5.06
C ASN A 153 14.75 -5.01 -3.75
N ASN A 154 13.77 -5.92 -3.74
CA ASN A 154 13.46 -6.69 -2.54
C ASN A 154 14.61 -7.64 -2.18
N LYS A 155 15.24 -8.29 -3.16
CA LYS A 155 16.44 -9.10 -2.94
C LYS A 155 17.62 -8.25 -2.42
N ALA A 156 17.83 -7.05 -2.96
CA ALA A 156 18.84 -6.11 -2.49
C ALA A 156 18.60 -5.70 -1.02
N ALA A 157 17.35 -5.46 -0.62
CA ALA A 157 16.99 -5.14 0.76
C ALA A 157 17.34 -6.28 1.74
N VAL A 158 17.24 -7.54 1.32
CA VAL A 158 17.70 -8.69 2.09
C VAL A 158 19.21 -8.64 2.32
N TYR A 159 20.00 -8.39 1.26
CA TYR A 159 21.46 -8.27 1.38
C TYR A 159 21.88 -7.08 2.24
N PHE A 160 21.20 -5.94 2.09
CA PHE A 160 21.42 -4.76 2.92
C PHE A 160 21.22 -5.08 4.42
N THR A 161 20.15 -5.82 4.74
CA THR A 161 19.85 -6.23 6.12
C THR A 161 20.90 -7.20 6.68
N GLN A 162 21.46 -8.05 5.82
CA GLN A 162 22.60 -8.92 6.17
C GLN A 162 23.94 -8.18 6.21
N LYS A 163 23.99 -6.88 5.89
CA LYS A 163 25.21 -6.07 5.74
C LYS A 163 26.16 -6.58 4.64
N LYS A 164 25.60 -7.31 3.68
CA LYS A 164 26.26 -7.78 2.45
C LYS A 164 26.15 -6.68 1.39
N TYR A 165 26.95 -5.64 1.53
CA TYR A 165 26.78 -4.41 0.74
C TYR A 165 27.19 -4.57 -0.71
N ASP A 166 28.21 -5.39 -0.99
CA ASP A 166 28.68 -5.63 -2.36
C ASP A 166 27.59 -6.34 -3.18
N GLU A 167 26.98 -7.38 -2.62
CA GLU A 167 25.86 -8.10 -3.24
C GLU A 167 24.62 -7.21 -3.39
N CYS A 168 24.35 -6.33 -2.41
CA CYS A 168 23.29 -5.34 -2.51
C CYS A 168 23.50 -4.40 -3.71
N ILE A 169 24.71 -3.87 -3.88
CA ILE A 169 25.04 -2.96 -4.99
C ILE A 169 24.89 -3.69 -6.33
N GLU A 170 25.35 -4.93 -6.41
CA GLU A 170 25.19 -5.76 -7.61
C GLU A 170 23.71 -5.94 -7.97
N MET A 171 22.85 -6.21 -6.99
CA MET A 171 21.41 -6.36 -7.23
C MET A 171 20.76 -5.05 -7.66
N CYS A 172 21.11 -3.92 -7.03
CA CYS A 172 20.60 -2.61 -7.45
C CYS A 172 21.07 -2.18 -8.84
N THR A 173 22.23 -2.68 -9.30
CA THR A 173 22.75 -2.40 -10.65
C THR A 173 22.09 -3.30 -11.70
N LYS A 174 21.60 -4.48 -11.29
CA LYS A 174 20.90 -5.44 -12.16
C LYS A 174 19.40 -5.14 -12.31
N ALA A 175 18.81 -4.44 -11.33
CA ALA A 175 17.43 -3.96 -11.36
C ALA A 175 17.22 -3.00 -12.52
#